data_AF-A0A2H9RAP6-F1
#
_entry.id   AF-A0A2H9RAP6-F1
#
_cell.length_a   1.000
_cell.length_b   1.000
_cell.length_c   1.000
_cell.angle_alpha   90.00
_cell.angle_beta   90.00
_cell.angle_gamma   90.00
#
_symmetry.space_group_name_H-M   'P 1'
#
loop_
_entity.id
_entity.type
_entity.pdbx_description
1 polymer ?
#
loop_
_entity_poly.entity_id
_entity_poly.type
_entity_poly.pdbx_seq_one_letter_code
_entity_poly.pdbx_strand_id
1 'polypeptide(L)'
;MSEELSTRQNRFNGSVPSIACLHNKDDHVVTENYEIVCKRCGVVLGIDNSQELATESTLNLFHEIEPGTKPVKMDCTKRTHEHRSDVSLFSNACDKLGLPRYCYLEAWSTYSKLRNNTSYSKAEIASFALFTASKRYSIPKSEKEIQDAIKMTFRVKRVPTMLKVFSRVKLTAQSLGISYSADSKSECYYLNLYLSREQQKLGSVIDFDLVRKKARTLFEAMSGTNDAKARKAVQIALGRCGGSSH
;
A
#
# COMPACT_ATOMS: atom_id res chain seq x y z
N MET A 1 23.06 -20.19 40.88
CA MET A 1 21.89 -21.06 40.65
C MET A 1 20.99 -20.89 41.87
N SER A 2 19.81 -20.30 41.84
CA SER A 2 18.97 -19.83 40.75
C SER A 2 17.98 -18.81 41.32
N GLU A 3 17.85 -17.68 40.62
CA GLU A 3 16.64 -16.87 40.40
C GLU A 3 15.75 -16.49 41.61
N GLU A 4 16.09 -15.36 42.25
CA GLU A 4 15.10 -14.47 42.87
C GLU A 4 14.53 -13.53 41.80
N LEU A 5 13.38 -13.89 41.22
CA LEU A 5 12.63 -13.01 40.32
C LEU A 5 11.69 -12.12 41.15
N SER A 6 12.26 -10.98 41.54
CA SER A 6 11.57 -9.81 42.07
C SER A 6 10.42 -9.39 41.15
N THR A 7 9.21 -9.46 41.69
CA THR A 7 7.96 -8.99 41.09
C THR A 7 7.99 -7.47 40.99
N ARG A 8 8.46 -6.94 39.86
CA ARG A 8 8.27 -5.52 39.51
C ARG A 8 6.82 -5.29 39.08
N GLN A 9 6.12 -4.55 39.93
CA GLN A 9 4.85 -3.90 39.67
C GLN A 9 4.90 -3.08 38.37
N ASN A 10 4.21 -3.54 37.33
CA ASN A 10 3.84 -2.70 36.21
C ASN A 10 2.53 -1.99 36.54
N ARG A 11 2.65 -0.75 37.04
CA ARG A 11 1.55 0.22 37.08
C ARG A 11 1.29 0.69 35.64
N PHE A 12 0.28 0.11 34.99
CA PHE A 12 -0.37 0.75 33.84
C PHE A 12 -1.68 1.37 34.31
N ASN A 13 -1.66 2.70 34.46
CA ASN A 13 -2.85 3.53 34.61
C ASN A 13 -3.57 3.61 33.25
N GLY A 14 -4.51 2.71 33.04
CA GLY A 14 -5.65 2.88 32.15
C GLY A 14 -6.84 2.32 32.92
N SER A 15 -7.82 3.17 33.26
CA SER A 15 -8.97 2.77 34.07
C SER A 15 -9.83 1.76 33.31
N VAL A 16 -9.52 0.47 33.48
CA VAL A 16 -10.43 -0.63 33.14
C VAL A 16 -11.67 -0.44 34.03
N PRO A 17 -12.90 -0.42 33.50
CA PRO A 17 -14.09 -0.38 34.35
C PRO A 17 -14.03 -1.56 35.33
N SER A 18 -14.09 -1.28 36.63
CA SER A 18 -14.12 -2.32 37.67
C SER A 18 -15.36 -3.18 37.43
N ILE A 19 -15.16 -4.39 36.91
CA ILE A 19 -16.21 -5.37 36.74
C ILE A 19 -16.43 -5.99 38.12
N ALA A 20 -17.30 -5.39 38.92
CA ALA A 20 -17.66 -5.91 40.23
C ALA A 20 -18.65 -7.08 40.08
N CYS A 21 -18.41 -8.18 40.80
CA CYS A 21 -19.38 -9.26 40.89
C CYS A 21 -20.58 -8.81 41.74
N LEU A 22 -21.81 -9.02 41.27
CA LEU A 22 -23.04 -8.72 42.04
C LEU A 22 -23.11 -9.46 43.39
N HIS A 23 -22.42 -10.62 43.51
CA HIS A 23 -22.39 -11.42 44.73
C HIS A 23 -21.26 -11.03 45.69
N ASN A 24 -20.28 -10.24 45.27
CA ASN A 24 -19.19 -9.79 46.13
C ASN A 24 -18.53 -8.53 45.56
N LYS A 25 -18.49 -7.46 46.35
CA LYS A 25 -17.99 -6.13 45.94
C LYS A 25 -16.45 -6.02 45.92
N ASP A 26 -15.72 -7.13 46.05
CA ASP A 26 -14.26 -7.17 46.04
C ASP A 26 -13.71 -7.56 44.65
N ASP A 27 -12.60 -6.91 44.24
CA ASP A 27 -11.87 -7.08 42.96
C ASP A 27 -11.16 -8.44 42.80
N HIS A 28 -11.81 -9.55 43.16
CA HIS A 28 -11.28 -10.92 42.99
C HIS A 28 -11.68 -11.52 41.64
N VAL A 29 -11.39 -10.79 40.57
CA VAL A 29 -11.67 -11.19 39.19
C VAL A 29 -10.38 -11.69 38.53
N VAL A 30 -10.47 -12.80 37.83
CA VAL A 30 -9.36 -13.34 37.02
C VAL A 30 -9.84 -13.65 35.62
N THR A 31 -8.91 -13.65 34.68
CA THR A 31 -9.16 -14.17 33.33
C THR A 31 -8.64 -15.59 33.26
N GLU A 32 -9.55 -16.56 33.06
CA GLU A 32 -9.22 -17.97 32.80
C GLU A 32 -9.88 -18.38 31.48
N ASN A 33 -9.11 -18.94 30.54
CA ASN A 33 -9.62 -19.35 29.21
C ASN A 33 -10.41 -18.27 28.45
N TYR A 34 -9.91 -17.02 28.44
CA TYR A 34 -10.56 -15.86 27.81
C TYR A 34 -11.88 -15.40 28.47
N GLU A 35 -12.29 -16.04 29.56
CA GLU A 35 -13.45 -15.65 30.35
C GLU A 35 -12.98 -14.90 31.59
N ILE A 36 -13.65 -13.79 31.88
CA ILE A 36 -13.48 -13.01 33.09
C ILE A 36 -14.36 -13.67 34.17
N VAL A 37 -13.75 -14.35 35.13
CA VAL A 37 -14.44 -15.17 36.13
C VAL A 37 -14.18 -14.64 37.54
N CYS A 38 -15.21 -14.64 38.39
CA CYS A 38 -15.04 -14.37 39.82
C CYS A 38 -14.50 -15.63 40.54
N LYS A 39 -13.29 -15.56 41.13
CA LYS A 39 -12.67 -16.72 41.80
C LYS A 39 -13.44 -17.26 43.00
N ARG A 40 -14.31 -16.47 43.61
CA ARG A 40 -15.06 -16.89 44.82
C ARG A 40 -16.36 -17.61 44.50
N CYS A 41 -17.12 -17.14 43.51
CA CYS A 41 -18.43 -17.71 43.18
C CYS A 41 -18.45 -18.49 41.86
N GLY A 42 -17.37 -18.44 41.07
CA GLY A 42 -17.27 -19.14 39.79
C GLY A 42 -18.15 -18.55 38.68
N VAL A 43 -18.77 -17.40 38.90
CA VAL A 43 -19.62 -16.74 37.88
C VAL A 43 -18.74 -16.07 36.83
N VAL A 44 -19.04 -16.34 35.56
CA VAL A 44 -18.47 -15.65 34.39
C VAL A 44 -19.10 -14.26 34.29
N LEU A 45 -18.28 -13.22 34.37
CA LEU A 45 -18.66 -11.81 34.36
C LEU A 45 -18.52 -11.17 32.97
N GLY A 46 -17.78 -11.81 32.06
CA GLY A 46 -17.57 -11.35 30.70
C GLY A 46 -16.55 -12.20 29.96
N ILE A 47 -16.29 -11.85 28.71
CA ILE A 47 -15.22 -12.44 27.89
C ILE A 47 -14.21 -11.33 27.65
N ASP A 48 -12.93 -11.64 27.83
CA ASP A 48 -11.84 -10.71 27.58
C ASP A 48 -11.58 -10.63 26.06
N ASN A 49 -12.17 -9.62 25.41
CA ASN A 49 -11.98 -9.36 23.98
C ASN A 49 -10.59 -8.82 23.62
N SER A 50 -9.62 -8.81 24.55
CA SER A 50 -8.28 -8.27 24.36
C SER A 50 -7.40 -9.02 23.35
N GLN A 51 -7.88 -10.08 22.68
CA GLN A 51 -7.13 -10.69 21.57
C GLN A 51 -7.96 -11.62 20.66
N GLU A 52 -9.09 -11.15 20.14
CA GLU A 52 -9.42 -11.54 18.75
C GLU A 52 -8.70 -10.56 17.82
N LEU A 53 -7.40 -10.78 17.65
CA LEU A 53 -6.76 -10.47 16.36
C LEU A 53 -7.38 -11.43 15.35
N ALA A 54 -8.62 -11.18 14.96
CA ALA A 54 -9.11 -11.60 13.68
C ALA A 54 -8.02 -11.13 12.71
N THR A 55 -7.29 -12.08 12.12
CA THR A 55 -6.33 -11.80 11.08
C THR A 55 -7.15 -11.10 10.02
N GLU A 56 -7.06 -9.77 9.95
CA GLU A 56 -7.86 -8.98 9.03
C GLU A 56 -7.65 -9.61 7.67
N SER A 57 -8.71 -10.24 7.15
CA SER A 57 -8.71 -10.79 5.82
C SER A 57 -8.52 -9.58 4.90
N THR A 58 -7.28 -9.31 4.49
CA THR A 58 -6.97 -8.22 3.59
C THR A 58 -7.62 -8.53 2.24
N LEU A 59 -8.79 -7.95 2.02
CA LEU A 59 -9.57 -8.11 0.81
C LEU A 59 -8.81 -7.44 -0.35
N ASN A 60 -8.80 -8.10 -1.51
CA ASN A 60 -8.35 -7.46 -2.75
C ASN A 60 -9.49 -6.60 -3.32
N LEU A 61 -9.15 -5.69 -4.25
CA LEU A 61 -10.10 -4.74 -4.83
C LEU A 61 -11.38 -5.40 -5.36
N PHE A 62 -11.27 -6.58 -5.97
CA PHE A 62 -12.42 -7.31 -6.49
C PHE A 62 -13.42 -7.67 -5.38
N HIS A 63 -12.95 -8.23 -4.27
CA HIS A 63 -13.82 -8.61 -3.15
C HIS A 63 -14.38 -7.39 -2.38
N GLU A 64 -13.70 -6.24 -2.44
CA GLU A 64 -14.22 -5.00 -1.85
C GLU A 64 -15.36 -4.37 -2.67
N ILE A 65 -15.42 -4.64 -3.98
CA ILE A 65 -16.34 -3.94 -4.90
C ILE A 65 -17.49 -4.81 -5.37
N GLU A 66 -17.29 -6.12 -5.53
CA GLU A 66 -18.36 -7.03 -5.94
C GLU A 66 -19.03 -7.68 -4.71
N PRO A 67 -20.29 -7.30 -4.40
CA PRO A 67 -21.02 -7.85 -3.26
C PRO A 67 -21.34 -9.34 -3.46
N GLY A 68 -21.18 -10.14 -2.41
CA GLY A 68 -21.49 -11.58 -2.42
C GLY A 68 -20.30 -12.51 -2.69
N THR A 69 -19.09 -11.96 -2.83
CA THR A 69 -17.86 -12.75 -2.95
C THR A 69 -17.43 -13.29 -1.57
N LYS A 70 -17.10 -14.59 -1.48
CA LYS A 70 -16.65 -15.19 -0.21
C LYS A 70 -15.30 -14.59 0.19
N PRO A 71 -15.08 -14.17 1.46
CA PRO A 71 -13.76 -13.74 1.91
C PRO A 71 -12.81 -14.93 1.83
N VAL A 72 -11.73 -14.80 1.04
CA VAL A 72 -10.73 -15.85 0.87
C VAL A 72 -9.40 -15.35 1.44
N LYS A 73 -8.73 -16.20 2.21
CA LYS A 73 -7.38 -15.93 2.75
C LYS A 73 -6.43 -15.54 1.61
N MET A 74 -5.67 -14.46 1.78
CA MET A 74 -4.80 -13.85 0.77
C MET A 74 -3.76 -14.82 0.18
N ASP A 75 -3.37 -15.84 0.94
CA ASP A 75 -2.45 -16.89 0.48
C ASP A 75 -3.04 -17.74 -0.67
N CYS A 76 -4.36 -17.67 -0.89
CA CYS A 76 -5.09 -18.42 -1.91
C CYS A 76 -5.65 -17.56 -3.06
N THR A 77 -5.53 -16.22 -3.04
CA THR A 77 -6.16 -15.32 -4.04
C THR A 77 -5.17 -14.48 -4.85
N LYS A 78 -4.03 -15.03 -5.26
CA LYS A 78 -3.15 -14.29 -6.20
C LYS A 78 -3.81 -13.97 -7.55
N ARG A 79 -4.95 -14.60 -7.89
CA ARG A 79 -5.75 -14.29 -9.08
C ARG A 79 -7.23 -14.58 -8.85
N THR A 80 -8.06 -13.53 -8.79
CA THR A 80 -9.51 -13.72 -8.92
C THR A 80 -9.83 -13.74 -10.40
N HIS A 81 -10.40 -14.83 -10.90
CA HIS A 81 -10.52 -15.07 -12.34
C HIS A 81 -11.98 -15.01 -12.77
N GLU A 82 -12.50 -13.80 -12.90
CA GLU A 82 -13.80 -13.56 -13.51
C GLU A 82 -13.62 -12.79 -14.81
N HIS A 83 -13.56 -13.53 -15.92
CA HIS A 83 -13.19 -12.98 -17.22
C HIS A 83 -14.12 -11.90 -17.79
N ARG A 84 -15.33 -11.77 -17.25
CA ARG A 84 -16.30 -10.78 -17.70
C ARG A 84 -16.29 -9.49 -16.87
N SER A 85 -15.62 -9.49 -15.72
CA SER A 85 -15.56 -8.33 -14.83
C SER A 85 -14.33 -7.47 -15.12
N ASP A 86 -14.56 -6.19 -15.45
CA ASP A 86 -13.49 -5.19 -15.54
C ASP A 86 -12.79 -5.00 -14.18
N VAL A 87 -13.52 -5.19 -13.07
CA VAL A 87 -13.00 -5.14 -11.69
C VAL A 87 -12.01 -6.27 -11.47
N SER A 88 -12.32 -7.50 -11.92
CA SER A 88 -11.43 -8.66 -11.76
C SER A 88 -10.09 -8.45 -12.47
N LEU A 89 -10.11 -8.00 -13.73
CA LEU A 89 -8.89 -7.74 -14.49
C LEU A 89 -8.04 -6.63 -13.85
N PHE A 90 -8.71 -5.57 -13.38
CA PHE A 90 -8.03 -4.43 -12.76
C PHE A 90 -7.45 -4.79 -11.38
N SER A 91 -8.19 -5.54 -10.56
CA SER A 91 -7.71 -6.07 -9.26
C SER A 91 -6.45 -6.91 -9.46
N ASN A 92 -6.47 -7.83 -10.41
CA ASN A 92 -5.29 -8.65 -10.74
C ASN A 92 -4.07 -7.80 -11.17
N ALA A 93 -4.30 -6.66 -11.84
CA ALA A 93 -3.22 -5.75 -12.21
C ALA A 93 -2.64 -5.03 -10.98
N CYS A 94 -3.49 -4.63 -10.04
CA CYS A 94 -3.09 -4.02 -8.77
C CYS A 94 -2.30 -5.00 -7.89
N ASP A 95 -2.79 -6.24 -7.77
CA ASP A 95 -2.14 -7.31 -7.00
C ASP A 95 -0.77 -7.65 -7.60
N LYS A 96 -0.68 -7.74 -8.93
CA LYS A 96 0.59 -7.96 -9.63
C LYS A 96 1.60 -6.83 -9.42
N LEU A 97 1.12 -5.60 -9.33
CA LEU A 97 1.96 -4.45 -9.01
C LEU A 97 2.28 -4.37 -7.51
N GLY A 98 1.61 -5.13 -6.65
CA GLY A 98 1.73 -5.04 -5.20
C GLY A 98 1.33 -3.65 -4.69
N LEU A 99 0.27 -3.08 -5.26
CA LEU A 99 -0.21 -1.76 -4.86
C LEU A 99 -0.92 -1.84 -3.50
N PRO A 100 -0.66 -0.89 -2.58
CA PRO A 100 -1.39 -0.80 -1.33
C PRO A 100 -2.84 -0.31 -1.57
N ARG A 101 -3.71 -0.60 -0.61
CA ARG A 101 -5.16 -0.33 -0.68
C ARG A 101 -5.54 1.07 -1.11
N TYR A 102 -4.98 2.08 -0.46
CA TYR A 102 -5.26 3.48 -0.79
C TYR A 102 -4.94 3.81 -2.26
N CYS A 103 -3.91 3.19 -2.84
CA CYS A 103 -3.50 3.43 -4.22
C CYS A 103 -4.41 2.70 -5.20
N TYR A 104 -4.74 1.43 -4.97
CA TYR A 104 -5.60 0.71 -5.90
C TYR A 104 -7.03 1.25 -5.91
N LEU A 105 -7.53 1.76 -4.77
CA LEU A 105 -8.89 2.34 -4.69
C LEU A 105 -8.98 3.64 -5.49
N GLU A 106 -7.96 4.51 -5.38
CA GLU A 106 -7.91 5.73 -6.18
C GLU A 106 -7.74 5.43 -7.67
N ALA A 107 -6.87 4.47 -8.01
CA ALA A 107 -6.70 4.02 -9.39
C ALA A 107 -8.03 3.47 -9.93
N TRP A 108 -8.75 2.67 -9.14
CA TRP A 108 -10.06 2.16 -9.55
C TRP A 108 -11.09 3.26 -9.75
N SER A 109 -11.18 4.22 -8.82
CA SER A 109 -12.07 5.38 -8.97
C SER A 109 -11.82 6.14 -10.28
N THR A 110 -10.55 6.38 -10.60
CA THR A 110 -10.11 6.99 -11.86
C THR A 110 -10.50 6.13 -13.07
N TYR A 111 -10.27 4.82 -12.98
CA TYR A 111 -10.60 3.86 -14.03
C TYR A 111 -12.10 3.83 -14.33
N SER A 112 -12.94 3.61 -13.31
CA SER A 112 -14.40 3.52 -13.48
C SER A 112 -14.97 4.81 -14.03
N LYS A 113 -14.48 5.97 -13.57
CA LYS A 113 -14.94 7.27 -14.06
C LYS A 113 -14.62 7.44 -15.54
N LEU A 114 -13.40 7.13 -15.97
CA LEU A 114 -13.04 7.19 -17.39
C LEU A 114 -13.78 6.13 -18.21
N ARG A 115 -13.96 4.93 -17.67
CA ARG A 115 -14.64 3.81 -18.36
C ARG A 115 -16.09 4.14 -18.69
N ASN A 116 -16.78 4.85 -17.80
CA ASN A 116 -18.20 5.20 -17.94
C ASN A 116 -18.42 6.44 -18.83
N ASN A 117 -17.40 7.27 -19.04
CA ASN A 117 -17.54 8.55 -19.73
C ASN A 117 -16.77 8.63 -21.06
N THR A 118 -16.07 7.56 -21.47
CA THR A 118 -15.20 7.57 -22.65
C THR A 118 -15.22 6.26 -23.42
N SER A 119 -14.81 6.32 -24.69
CA SER A 119 -14.63 5.16 -25.58
C SER A 119 -13.17 4.69 -25.67
N TYR A 120 -12.28 5.17 -24.80
CA TYR A 120 -10.89 4.71 -24.77
C TYR A 120 -10.80 3.22 -24.45
N SER A 121 -9.73 2.58 -24.91
CA SER A 121 -9.54 1.16 -24.62
C SER A 121 -9.32 0.92 -23.13
N LYS A 122 -9.76 -0.23 -22.63
CA LYS A 122 -9.58 -0.62 -21.22
C LYS A 122 -8.12 -0.54 -20.78
N ALA A 123 -7.18 -0.91 -21.65
CA ALA A 123 -5.75 -0.83 -21.38
C ALA A 123 -5.25 0.62 -21.29
N GLU A 124 -5.75 1.54 -22.12
CA GLU A 124 -5.38 2.96 -22.03
C GLU A 124 -5.85 3.58 -20.71
N ILE A 125 -7.10 3.30 -20.33
CA ILE A 125 -7.68 3.80 -19.09
C ILE A 125 -6.94 3.22 -17.88
N ALA A 126 -6.64 1.91 -17.90
CA ALA A 126 -5.89 1.25 -16.83
C ALA A 126 -4.47 1.80 -16.70
N SER A 127 -3.76 2.00 -17.82
CA SER A 127 -2.42 2.62 -17.82
C SER A 127 -2.44 4.00 -17.19
N PHE A 128 -3.41 4.83 -17.58
CA PHE A 128 -3.56 6.18 -17.03
C PHE A 128 -3.83 6.14 -15.52
N ALA A 129 -4.81 5.34 -15.10
CA ALA A 129 -5.24 5.23 -13.70
C ALA A 129 -4.14 4.71 -12.78
N LEU A 130 -3.49 3.61 -13.15
CA LEU A 130 -2.44 2.99 -12.33
C LEU A 130 -1.21 3.90 -12.23
N PHE A 131 -0.81 4.54 -13.33
CA PHE A 131 0.33 5.43 -13.32
C PHE A 131 0.08 6.69 -12.51
N THR A 132 -1.08 7.32 -12.66
CA THR A 132 -1.41 8.57 -11.94
C THR A 132 -1.52 8.33 -10.43
N ALA A 133 -2.17 7.24 -10.00
CA ALA A 133 -2.23 6.88 -8.59
C ALA A 133 -0.85 6.53 -8.02
N SER A 134 -0.08 5.69 -8.73
CA SER A 134 1.30 5.34 -8.29
C SER A 134 2.18 6.57 -8.14
N LYS A 135 2.05 7.52 -9.08
CA LYS A 135 2.76 8.79 -9.05
C LYS A 135 2.32 9.68 -7.89
N ARG A 136 1.02 9.84 -7.66
CA ARG A 136 0.48 10.66 -6.56
C ARG A 136 0.99 10.19 -5.20
N TYR A 137 1.04 8.88 -5.00
CA TYR A 137 1.48 8.28 -3.73
C TYR A 137 2.97 7.95 -3.66
N SER A 138 3.77 8.39 -4.64
CA SER A 138 5.20 8.09 -4.72
C SER A 138 5.55 6.59 -4.60
N ILE A 139 4.69 5.73 -5.14
CA ILE A 139 4.91 4.28 -5.18
C ILE A 139 5.84 3.97 -6.36
N PRO A 140 6.98 3.29 -6.14
CA PRO A 140 8.02 3.13 -7.14
C PRO A 140 7.69 2.05 -8.17
N LYS A 141 6.69 2.29 -9.04
CA LYS A 141 6.33 1.39 -10.15
C LYS A 141 6.63 2.04 -11.48
N SER A 142 7.57 1.50 -12.23
CA SER A 142 7.94 2.03 -13.54
C SER A 142 6.82 1.86 -14.56
N GLU A 143 6.86 2.69 -15.60
CA GLU A 143 5.97 2.56 -16.77
C GLU A 143 5.99 1.14 -17.35
N LYS A 144 7.18 0.53 -17.44
CA LYS A 144 7.33 -0.83 -17.94
C LYS A 144 6.63 -1.86 -17.05
N GLU A 145 6.79 -1.77 -15.72
CA GLU A 145 6.10 -2.67 -14.78
C GLU A 145 4.57 -2.54 -14.89
N ILE A 146 4.06 -1.32 -15.02
CA ILE A 146 2.62 -1.06 -15.21
C ILE A 146 2.14 -1.65 -16.55
N GLN A 147 2.88 -1.42 -17.64
CA GLN A 147 2.55 -1.98 -18.95
C GLN A 147 2.58 -3.50 -18.95
N ASP A 148 3.58 -4.12 -18.32
CA ASP A 148 3.69 -5.57 -18.21
C ASP A 148 2.56 -6.17 -17.36
N ALA A 149 2.17 -5.49 -16.27
CA ALA A 149 1.02 -5.88 -15.46
C ALA A 149 -0.28 -5.86 -16.28
N ILE A 150 -0.53 -4.78 -17.02
CA ILE A 150 -1.72 -4.63 -17.87
C ILE A 150 -1.72 -5.64 -19.02
N LYS A 151 -0.58 -5.81 -19.71
CA LYS A 151 -0.43 -6.75 -20.82
C LYS A 151 -0.84 -8.16 -20.41
N MET A 152 -0.37 -8.59 -19.23
CA MET A 152 -0.63 -9.93 -18.72
C MET A 152 -2.04 -10.13 -18.17
N THR A 153 -2.63 -9.10 -17.57
CA THR A 153 -3.96 -9.20 -16.95
C THR A 153 -5.08 -8.96 -17.97
N PHE A 154 -5.00 -7.89 -18.76
CA PHE A 154 -5.97 -7.56 -19.81
C PHE A 154 -5.79 -8.38 -21.10
N ARG A 155 -4.77 -9.25 -21.16
CA ARG A 155 -4.47 -10.13 -22.31
C ARG A 155 -4.35 -9.39 -23.65
N VAL A 156 -3.82 -8.17 -23.62
CA VAL A 156 -3.61 -7.35 -24.82
C VAL A 156 -2.23 -7.61 -25.42
N LYS A 157 -2.13 -7.63 -26.76
CA LYS A 157 -0.84 -7.87 -27.44
C LYS A 157 0.15 -6.71 -27.24
N ARG A 158 -0.35 -5.47 -27.25
CA ARG A 158 0.44 -4.24 -27.09
C ARG A 158 -0.29 -3.29 -26.16
N VAL A 159 0.44 -2.71 -25.21
CA VAL A 159 -0.02 -1.63 -24.35
C VAL A 159 0.58 -0.33 -24.89
N PRO A 160 -0.19 0.75 -25.06
CA PRO A 160 0.35 2.03 -25.52
C PRO A 160 1.30 2.64 -24.50
N THR A 161 2.27 3.42 -24.99
CA THR A 161 3.20 4.17 -24.14
C THR A 161 2.47 5.20 -23.30
N MET A 162 3.02 5.54 -22.14
CA MET A 162 2.41 6.57 -21.27
C MET A 162 2.33 7.91 -21.98
N LEU A 163 3.31 8.26 -22.83
CA LEU A 163 3.23 9.47 -23.66
C LEU A 163 1.96 9.50 -24.53
N LYS A 164 1.64 8.38 -25.20
CA LYS A 164 0.43 8.26 -26.02
C LYS A 164 -0.84 8.23 -25.17
N VAL A 165 -0.81 7.56 -24.03
CA VAL A 165 -1.96 7.53 -23.11
C VAL A 165 -2.27 8.93 -22.59
N PHE A 166 -1.26 9.66 -22.12
CA PHE A 166 -1.43 11.04 -21.66
C PHE A 166 -1.87 11.97 -22.79
N SER A 167 -1.30 11.88 -23.99
CA SER A 167 -1.73 12.77 -25.08
C SER A 167 -3.21 12.62 -25.45
N ARG A 168 -3.81 11.43 -25.24
CA ARG A 168 -5.22 11.16 -25.55
C ARG A 168 -6.16 11.39 -24.37
N VAL A 169 -5.79 10.91 -23.17
CA VAL A 169 -6.70 10.82 -22.02
C VAL A 169 -6.66 12.08 -21.15
N LYS A 170 -5.54 12.82 -21.18
CA LYS A 170 -5.27 13.92 -20.24
C LYS A 170 -6.36 15.00 -20.21
N LEU A 171 -6.79 15.49 -21.39
CA LEU A 171 -7.79 16.56 -21.47
C LEU A 171 -9.16 16.10 -20.96
N THR A 172 -9.56 14.89 -21.32
CA THR A 172 -10.81 14.28 -20.86
C THR A 172 -10.78 13.97 -19.37
N ALA A 173 -9.63 13.56 -18.83
CA ALA A 173 -9.47 13.40 -17.40
C ALA A 173 -9.65 14.74 -16.65
N GLN A 174 -9.12 15.85 -17.19
CA GLN A 174 -9.35 17.18 -16.61
C GLN A 174 -10.81 17.60 -16.65
N SER A 175 -11.51 17.40 -17.78
CA SER A 175 -12.92 17.76 -17.89
C SER A 175 -13.81 16.95 -16.94
N LEU A 176 -13.40 15.72 -16.63
CA LEU A 176 -14.02 14.87 -15.61
C LEU A 176 -13.58 15.22 -14.18
N GLY A 177 -12.79 16.26 -13.95
CA GLY A 177 -12.32 16.65 -12.61
C GLY A 177 -11.37 15.64 -11.97
N ILE A 178 -10.71 14.80 -12.76
CA ILE A 178 -9.68 13.88 -12.27
C ILE A 178 -8.41 14.69 -12.12
N SER A 179 -8.02 14.99 -10.88
CA SER A 179 -6.70 15.54 -10.61
C SER A 179 -5.66 14.48 -10.91
N TYR A 180 -4.62 14.84 -11.65
CA TYR A 180 -3.40 14.05 -11.85
C TYR A 180 -2.15 14.96 -11.76
N SER A 181 -2.35 16.20 -11.27
CA SER A 181 -1.28 17.16 -11.05
C SER A 181 -0.29 16.63 -10.02
N ALA A 182 0.95 17.10 -10.13
CA ALA A 182 1.99 16.81 -9.17
C ALA A 182 1.71 17.59 -7.87
N ASP A 183 0.89 17.03 -6.98
CA ASP A 183 0.82 17.50 -5.59
C ASP A 183 2.21 17.28 -4.94
N SER A 184 2.54 17.97 -3.84
CA SER A 184 3.81 17.79 -3.12
C SER A 184 4.13 16.33 -2.80
N LYS A 185 3.08 15.50 -2.62
CA LYS A 185 3.16 14.05 -2.42
C LYS A 185 3.77 13.27 -3.59
N SER A 186 3.77 13.83 -4.80
CA SER A 186 4.30 13.21 -6.02
C SER A 186 5.76 13.58 -6.33
N GLU A 187 6.31 14.58 -5.63
CA GLU A 187 7.67 15.09 -5.90
C GLU A 187 8.73 14.00 -5.71
N CYS A 188 8.51 13.12 -4.73
CA CYS A 188 9.42 12.04 -4.40
C CYS A 188 9.24 10.78 -5.28
N TYR A 189 8.30 10.75 -6.22
CA TYR A 189 8.03 9.54 -7.01
C TYR A 189 9.26 9.05 -7.78
N TYR A 190 9.92 9.93 -8.53
CA TYR A 190 11.12 9.55 -9.28
C TYR A 190 12.29 9.20 -8.36
N LEU A 191 12.41 9.87 -7.21
CA LEU A 191 13.42 9.55 -6.20
C LEU A 191 13.25 8.13 -5.67
N ASN A 192 12.03 7.79 -5.24
CA ASN A 192 11.70 6.44 -4.78
C ASN A 192 11.87 5.39 -5.88
N LEU A 193 11.51 5.73 -7.12
CA LEU A 193 11.67 4.83 -8.26
C LEU A 193 13.15 4.47 -8.50
N TYR A 194 14.04 5.47 -8.51
CA TYR A 194 15.47 5.23 -8.70
C TYR A 194 16.10 4.51 -7.51
N LEU A 195 15.74 4.88 -6.29
CA LEU A 195 16.18 4.19 -5.07
C LEU A 195 15.75 2.71 -5.09
N SER A 196 14.49 2.41 -5.39
CA SER A 196 14.00 1.03 -5.47
C SER A 196 14.74 0.19 -6.51
N ARG A 197 15.07 0.79 -7.66
CA ARG A 197 15.86 0.10 -8.71
C ARG A 197 17.27 -0.21 -8.26
N GLU A 198 17.94 0.73 -7.61
CA GLU A 198 19.31 0.52 -7.13
C GLU A 198 19.35 -0.45 -5.95
N GLN A 199 18.34 -0.43 -5.07
CA GLN A 199 18.20 -1.40 -3.97
C GLN A 199 18.07 -2.83 -4.49
N GLN A 200 17.25 -3.04 -5.53
CA GLN A 200 17.10 -4.36 -6.17
C GLN A 200 18.39 -4.86 -6.82
N LYS A 201 19.23 -3.96 -7.34
CA LYS A 201 20.51 -4.32 -7.97
C LYS A 201 21.62 -4.62 -6.96
N LEU A 202 21.70 -3.82 -5.91
CA LEU A 202 22.80 -3.85 -4.95
C LEU A 202 22.54 -4.80 -3.76
N GLY A 203 21.29 -5.20 -3.55
CA GLY A 203 20.91 -6.11 -2.47
C GLY A 203 21.23 -5.53 -1.09
N SER A 204 21.58 -6.40 -0.14
CA SER A 204 21.88 -6.07 1.26
C SER A 204 23.32 -5.58 1.51
N VAL A 205 24.09 -5.32 0.45
CA VAL A 205 25.53 -4.99 0.55
C VAL A 205 25.77 -3.57 1.08
N ILE A 206 24.76 -2.69 0.99
CA ILE A 206 24.87 -1.28 1.34
C ILE A 206 23.77 -0.90 2.33
N ASP A 207 24.10 -0.05 3.29
CA ASP A 207 23.11 0.65 4.12
C ASP A 207 22.28 1.60 3.23
N PHE A 208 21.14 1.08 2.78
CA PHE A 208 20.26 1.80 1.88
C PHE A 208 19.45 2.90 2.58
N ASP A 209 19.36 2.88 3.90
CA ASP A 209 18.68 3.92 4.68
C ASP A 209 19.52 5.19 4.70
N LEU A 210 20.85 5.04 4.85
CA LEU A 210 21.79 6.16 4.72
C LEU A 210 21.76 6.76 3.30
N VAL A 211 21.78 5.91 2.27
CA VAL A 211 21.68 6.35 0.86
C VAL A 211 20.37 7.11 0.63
N ARG A 212 19.24 6.60 1.13
CA ARG A 212 17.93 7.24 1.00
C ARG A 212 17.91 8.62 1.66
N LYS A 213 18.44 8.74 2.89
CA LYS A 213 18.51 10.02 3.62
C LYS A 213 19.36 11.05 2.88
N LYS A 214 20.53 10.63 2.39
CA LYS A 214 21.43 11.48 1.61
C LYS A 214 20.79 11.91 0.28
N ALA A 215 20.19 10.98 -0.45
CA ALA A 215 19.54 11.26 -1.73
C ALA A 215 18.36 12.23 -1.57
N ARG A 216 17.57 12.12 -0.49
CA ARG A 216 16.48 13.06 -0.20
C ARG A 216 16.98 14.48 0.04
N THR A 217 17.99 14.64 0.89
CA THR A 217 18.59 15.95 1.19
C THR A 217 19.11 16.61 -0.09
N LEU A 218 19.79 15.84 -0.94
CA LEU A 218 20.29 16.30 -2.24
C LEU A 218 19.15 16.65 -3.21
N PHE A 219 18.08 15.85 -3.24
CA PHE A 219 16.93 16.08 -4.08
C PHE A 219 16.23 17.39 -3.74
N GLU A 220 16.06 17.70 -2.46
CA GLU A 220 15.44 18.94 -1.98
C GLU A 220 16.30 20.17 -2.32
N ALA A 221 17.63 20.04 -2.21
CA ALA A 221 18.57 21.13 -2.50
C ALA A 221 18.79 21.43 -3.99
N MET A 222 18.42 20.52 -4.90
CA MET A 222 18.65 20.69 -6.34
C MET A 222 17.52 21.44 -7.05
N SER A 223 17.88 22.21 -8.07
CA SER A 223 16.95 22.84 -9.01
C SER A 223 16.77 21.99 -10.28
N GLY A 224 15.63 22.14 -10.97
CA GLY A 224 15.35 21.45 -12.23
C GLY A 224 14.13 20.52 -12.14
N THR A 225 13.98 19.64 -13.14
CA THR A 225 12.84 18.71 -13.19
C THR A 225 12.99 17.61 -12.14
N ASN A 226 11.88 17.14 -11.56
CA ASN A 226 11.90 16.10 -10.53
C ASN A 226 12.61 14.81 -10.99
N ASP A 227 12.47 14.42 -12.26
CA ASP A 227 13.19 13.25 -12.79
C ASP A 227 14.71 13.45 -12.83
N ALA A 228 15.18 14.59 -13.34
CA ALA A 228 16.61 14.90 -13.43
C ALA A 228 17.25 15.04 -12.05
N LYS A 229 16.58 15.77 -11.15
CA LYS A 229 16.97 15.93 -9.74
C LYS A 229 17.11 14.57 -9.05
N ALA A 230 16.08 13.73 -9.14
CA ALA A 230 16.05 12.42 -8.51
C ALA A 230 17.18 11.51 -9.01
N ARG A 231 17.39 11.47 -10.33
CA ARG A 231 18.46 10.69 -10.94
C ARG A 231 19.83 11.11 -10.43
N LYS A 232 20.12 12.42 -10.44
CA LYS A 232 21.40 12.98 -10.00
C LYS A 232 21.62 12.76 -8.50
N ALA A 233 20.61 13.01 -7.68
CA ALA A 233 20.67 12.83 -6.24
C ALA A 233 21.00 11.39 -5.83
N VAL A 234 20.39 10.39 -6.48
CA VAL A 234 20.67 8.97 -6.20
C VAL A 234 22.09 8.58 -6.61
N GLN A 235 22.59 9.04 -7.76
CA GLN A 235 23.95 8.75 -8.20
C GLN A 235 24.99 9.33 -7.22
N ILE A 236 24.83 10.60 -6.81
CA ILE A 236 25.71 11.24 -5.82
C ILE A 236 25.61 10.54 -4.46
N ALA A 237 24.41 10.14 -4.04
CA ALA A 237 24.22 9.43 -2.78
C ALA A 237 24.96 8.07 -2.75
N LEU A 238 24.98 7.38 -3.89
CA LEU A 238 25.72 6.13 -4.09
C LEU A 238 27.23 6.31 -4.31
N GLY A 239 27.75 7.54 -4.26
CA GLY A 239 29.17 7.82 -4.51
C GLY A 239 29.57 7.69 -5.98
N ARG A 240 28.60 7.53 -6.90
CA ARG A 240 28.80 7.47 -8.35
C ARG A 240 28.76 8.88 -8.91
N CYS A 241 29.69 9.72 -8.50
CA CYS A 241 29.90 10.99 -9.17
C CYS A 241 30.67 10.70 -10.46
N GLY A 242 29.99 10.86 -11.60
CA GLY A 242 30.65 10.84 -12.89
C GLY A 242 31.72 11.94 -12.93
N GLY A 243 32.97 11.54 -13.05
CA GLY A 243 33.96 12.40 -13.69
C GLY A 243 33.46 12.69 -15.10
N SER A 244 33.15 13.95 -15.36
CA SER A 244 33.11 14.47 -16.71
C SER A 244 34.55 14.52 -17.20
N SER A 245 35.02 13.42 -17.79
CA SER A 245 36.21 13.43 -18.64
C SER A 245 35.71 13.37 -20.09
N HIS A 246 36.06 14.43 -20.81
CA HIS A 246 35.81 14.77 -22.22
C HIS A 246 34.55 15.59 -22.50
#